data_AF-A0A3N5U8T1-F1
#
_entry.id   AF-A0A3N5U8T1-F1
#
_cell.length_a   1.000
_cell.length_b   1.000
_cell.length_c   1.000
_cell.angle_alpha   90.00
_cell.angle_beta   90.00
_cell.angle_gamma   90.00
#
_symmetry.space_group_name_H-M   'P 1'
#
loop_
_entity.id
_entity.type
_entity.pdbx_description
1 polymer ?
#
loop_
_entity_poly.entity_id
_entity_poly.type
_entity_poly.pdbx_seq_one_letter_code
_entity_poly.pdbx_strand_id
1 'polypeptide(L)'
;MQDIYVKDVRSVKGTRVDFSLRLASQKTLSGLFSQYTDESFEFSKTGVKVKLYHYNVDYVSRSQARRILAGLEKFKTVELDFKDVNTVGQAFADEIFRIWQGKHPNAKFIIKDANENIMLMINRAQT
;
A
#
# COMPACT_ATOMS: atom_id res chain seq x y z
N MET A 1 -5.83 -34.81 4.60
CA MET A 1 -6.82 -33.83 5.09
C MET A 1 -7.55 -33.32 3.85
N GLN A 2 -8.88 -33.38 3.85
CA GLN A 2 -9.74 -33.45 2.66
C GLN A 2 -9.58 -32.26 1.68
N ASP A 3 -9.22 -32.55 0.43
CA ASP A 3 -9.16 -31.58 -0.67
C ASP A 3 -10.57 -31.10 -1.04
N ILE A 4 -10.78 -29.79 -0.98
CA ILE A 4 -12.04 -29.18 -1.42
C ILE A 4 -11.97 -29.00 -2.94
N TYR A 5 -12.64 -29.90 -3.67
CA TYR A 5 -12.89 -29.75 -5.10
C TYR A 5 -13.78 -28.53 -5.32
N VAL A 6 -13.29 -27.56 -6.08
CA VAL A 6 -14.09 -26.45 -6.62
C VAL A 6 -15.08 -27.08 -7.60
N LYS A 7 -16.24 -27.52 -7.09
CA LYS A 7 -17.38 -27.93 -7.92
C LYS A 7 -17.66 -26.80 -8.90
N ASP A 8 -17.70 -27.16 -10.18
CA ASP A 8 -17.90 -26.31 -11.36
C ASP A 8 -18.62 -24.99 -11.06
N VAL A 9 -17.83 -23.96 -10.79
CA VAL A 9 -18.34 -22.60 -10.72
C VAL A 9 -18.71 -22.23 -12.15
N ARG A 10 -20.01 -22.18 -12.45
CA ARG A 10 -20.51 -21.71 -13.75
C ARG A 10 -19.87 -20.36 -14.06
N SER A 11 -19.20 -20.29 -15.20
CA SER A 11 -18.56 -19.05 -15.67
C SER A 11 -19.63 -17.97 -15.82
N VAL A 12 -19.58 -16.97 -14.94
CA VAL A 12 -20.40 -15.76 -15.02
C VAL A 12 -19.52 -14.60 -15.46
N LYS A 13 -20.04 -13.71 -16.30
CA LYS A 13 -19.35 -12.44 -16.59
C LYS A 13 -19.32 -11.61 -15.30
N GLY A 14 -18.13 -11.41 -14.74
CA GLY A 14 -17.94 -10.66 -13.50
C GLY A 14 -16.48 -10.68 -13.04
N THR A 15 -16.20 -10.06 -11.90
CA THR A 15 -14.88 -10.09 -11.25
C THR A 15 -14.83 -11.21 -10.23
N ARG A 16 -13.88 -12.15 -10.40
CA ARG A 16 -13.60 -13.21 -9.41
C ARG A 16 -12.49 -12.75 -8.47
N VAL A 17 -12.71 -12.94 -7.17
CA VAL A 17 -11.70 -12.73 -6.13
C VAL A 17 -11.45 -14.07 -5.45
N ASP A 18 -10.22 -14.54 -5.48
CA ASP A 18 -9.78 -15.75 -4.78
C ASP A 18 -8.91 -15.36 -3.58
N PHE A 19 -9.07 -16.08 -2.47
CA PHE A 19 -8.30 -15.88 -1.25
C PHE A 19 -7.84 -17.25 -0.73
N SER A 20 -6.53 -17.36 -0.46
CA SER A 20 -5.91 -18.60 0.01
C SER A 20 -5.05 -18.33 1.24
N LEU A 21 -5.17 -19.19 2.25
CA LEU A 21 -4.39 -19.14 3.49
C LEU A 21 -3.52 -20.39 3.65
N ARG A 22 -2.27 -20.20 4.06
CA ARG A 22 -1.40 -21.30 4.48
C ARG A 22 -1.61 -21.56 5.98
N LEU A 23 -2.10 -22.75 6.33
CA LEU A 23 -2.35 -23.15 7.72
C LEU A 23 -1.05 -23.42 8.50
N ALA A 24 0.03 -23.80 7.82
CA ALA A 24 1.35 -24.02 8.41
C ALA A 24 2.18 -22.71 8.48
N SER A 25 1.62 -21.66 9.06
CA SER A 25 2.36 -20.41 9.30
C SER A 25 3.17 -20.52 10.59
N GLN A 26 4.49 -20.32 10.52
CA GLN A 26 5.35 -20.19 11.71
C GLN A 26 5.16 -18.86 12.46
N LYS A 27 4.31 -17.97 11.93
CA LYS A 27 4.03 -16.68 12.58
C LYS A 27 3.21 -16.92 13.85
N THR A 28 3.78 -16.57 15.00
CA THR A 28 3.06 -16.56 16.28
C THR A 28 2.20 -15.31 16.37
N LEU A 29 1.06 -15.42 17.06
CA LEU A 29 0.17 -14.27 17.29
C LEU A 29 0.94 -13.12 17.96
N SER A 30 1.73 -13.43 19.00
CA SER A 30 2.55 -12.44 19.71
C SER A 30 3.57 -11.75 18.80
N GLY A 31 4.26 -12.50 17.93
CA GLY A 31 5.23 -11.94 16.98
C GLY A 31 4.57 -11.14 15.85
N LEU A 32 3.32 -11.45 15.51
CA LEU A 32 2.52 -10.63 14.60
C LEU A 32 2.13 -9.32 15.29
N PHE A 33 1.57 -9.39 16.49
CA PHE A 33 1.10 -8.21 17.22
C PHE A 33 2.25 -7.26 17.57
N SER A 34 3.41 -7.77 18.02
CA SER A 34 4.58 -6.95 18.35
C SER A 34 5.15 -6.17 17.15
N GLN A 35 4.88 -6.60 15.92
CA GLN A 35 5.25 -5.84 14.71
C GLN A 35 4.33 -4.63 14.47
N TYR A 36 3.17 -4.56 15.13
CA TYR A 36 2.14 -3.55 14.92
C TYR A 36 1.65 -2.87 16.22
N THR A 37 2.31 -3.09 17.36
CA THR A 37 2.04 -2.45 18.66
C THR A 37 3.33 -1.89 19.25
N ASP A 38 3.26 -0.70 19.86
CA ASP A 38 4.36 -0.09 20.61
C ASP A 38 4.31 -0.46 22.11
N GLU A 39 5.33 -0.04 22.88
CA GLU A 39 5.48 -0.33 24.33
C GLU A 39 4.28 0.12 25.18
N SER A 40 3.44 1.00 24.65
CA SER A 40 2.24 1.54 25.29
C SER A 40 0.99 0.65 25.16
N PHE A 41 1.05 -0.47 24.44
CA PHE A 41 -0.11 -1.36 24.17
C PHE A 41 -1.35 -0.65 23.56
N GLU A 42 -1.21 0.60 23.12
CA GLU A 42 -2.23 1.23 22.30
C GLU A 42 -2.19 0.58 20.91
N PHE A 43 -3.35 0.22 20.38
CA PHE A 43 -3.52 -0.17 18.99
C PHE A 43 -3.32 1.05 18.06
N SER A 44 -2.16 1.69 18.14
CA SER A 44 -1.70 2.59 17.11
C SER A 44 -1.45 1.70 15.90
N LYS A 45 -2.26 1.83 14.84
CA LYS A 45 -1.90 1.30 13.52
C LYS A 45 -0.68 2.10 13.03
N THR A 46 0.50 1.80 13.58
CA THR A 46 1.67 2.70 13.59
C THR A 46 2.37 2.79 12.25
N GLY A 47 2.09 1.85 11.34
CA GLY A 47 2.68 1.81 10.01
C GLY A 47 1.93 0.88 9.08
N VAL A 48 1.68 1.31 7.85
CA VAL A 48 1.30 0.42 6.75
C VAL A 48 2.31 0.57 5.63
N LYS A 49 2.78 -0.55 5.10
CA LYS A 49 3.69 -0.57 3.96
C LYS A 49 2.91 -0.83 2.68
N VAL A 50 2.93 0.14 1.77
CA VAL A 50 2.33 0.04 0.45
C VAL A 50 3.45 -0.22 -0.56
N LYS A 51 3.46 -1.43 -1.12
CA LYS A 51 4.35 -1.77 -2.22
C LYS A 51 3.70 -1.38 -3.53
N LEU A 52 4.33 -0.51 -4.28
CA LEU A 52 3.87 -0.06 -5.59
C LEU A 52 4.24 -1.09 -6.67
N TYR A 53 3.75 -2.33 -6.55
CA TYR A 53 4.14 -3.41 -7.44
C TYR A 53 3.27 -3.43 -8.71
N HIS A 54 3.88 -3.07 -9.84
CA HIS A 54 3.45 -3.55 -11.16
C HIS A 54 4.60 -3.45 -12.16
N TYR A 55 4.97 -4.59 -12.75
CA TYR A 55 5.94 -4.64 -13.84
C TYR A 55 5.42 -3.79 -15.02
N ASN A 56 6.20 -2.81 -15.47
CA ASN A 56 5.91 -1.96 -16.63
C ASN A 56 4.68 -1.02 -16.50
N VAL A 57 4.26 -0.64 -15.30
CA VAL A 57 3.23 0.40 -15.12
C VAL A 57 3.88 1.69 -14.63
N ASP A 58 3.82 2.71 -15.48
CA ASP A 58 4.10 4.08 -15.06
C ASP A 58 2.92 4.59 -14.21
N TYR A 59 3.21 5.03 -12.99
CA TYR A 59 2.21 5.64 -12.11
C TYR A 59 2.02 7.11 -12.49
N VAL A 60 1.28 7.35 -13.56
CA VAL A 60 1.15 8.69 -14.16
C VAL A 60 -0.07 9.48 -13.66
N SER A 61 -1.12 8.81 -13.18
CA SER A 61 -2.43 9.44 -13.00
C SER A 61 -2.85 9.65 -11.53
N ARG A 62 -3.63 10.71 -11.29
CA ARG A 62 -4.28 10.96 -9.98
C ARG A 62 -5.18 9.83 -9.52
N SER A 63 -5.87 9.16 -10.45
CA SER A 63 -6.78 8.07 -10.09
C SER A 63 -6.04 6.84 -9.58
N GLN A 64 -4.79 6.60 -10.03
CA GLN A 64 -3.93 5.55 -9.45
C GLN A 64 -3.53 5.92 -8.02
N ALA A 65 -3.08 7.17 -7.81
CA ALA A 65 -2.75 7.66 -6.46
C ALA A 65 -3.92 7.51 -5.50
N ARG A 66 -5.12 7.98 -5.86
CA ARG A 66 -6.32 7.84 -5.01
C ARG A 66 -6.67 6.39 -4.67
N ARG A 67 -6.47 5.46 -5.60
CA ARG A 67 -6.70 4.02 -5.36
C ARG A 67 -5.73 3.45 -4.33
N ILE A 68 -4.46 3.86 -4.38
CA ILE A 68 -3.44 3.45 -3.41
C ILE A 68 -3.72 4.03 -2.03
N LEU A 69 -4.16 5.28 -1.97
CA LEU A 69 -4.40 6.02 -0.73
C LEU A 69 -5.72 5.66 -0.03
N ALA A 70 -6.64 4.99 -0.72
CA ALA A 70 -7.95 4.65 -0.18
C ALA A 70 -7.83 3.77 1.07
N GLY A 71 -8.36 4.24 2.20
CA GLY A 71 -8.31 3.50 3.46
C GLY A 71 -7.01 3.67 4.25
N LEU A 72 -6.07 4.51 3.77
CA LEU A 72 -4.82 4.80 4.47
C LEU A 72 -4.98 5.89 5.54
N GLU A 73 -6.08 6.63 5.53
CA GLU A 73 -6.38 7.72 6.47
C GLU A 73 -6.43 7.29 7.95
N LYS A 74 -6.56 5.98 8.21
CA LYS A 74 -6.56 5.39 9.56
C LYS A 74 -5.17 5.12 10.13
N PHE A 75 -4.10 5.35 9.36
CA PHE A 75 -2.72 5.09 9.77
C PHE A 75 -1.98 6.40 10.04
N LYS A 76 -1.19 6.41 11.12
CA LYS A 76 -0.35 7.57 11.47
C LYS A 76 0.91 7.64 10.59
N THR A 77 1.41 6.49 10.14
CA THR A 77 2.58 6.41 9.26
C THR A 77 2.29 5.48 8.09
N VAL A 78 2.72 5.86 6.90
CA VAL A 78 2.56 5.10 5.66
C VAL A 78 3.92 5.02 4.98
N GLU A 79 4.48 3.82 4.85
CA GLU A 79 5.67 3.58 4.03
C GLU A 79 5.26 3.33 2.58
N LEU A 80 5.68 4.20 1.67
CA LEU A 80 5.54 4.02 0.23
C LEU A 80 6.84 3.42 -0.30
N ASP A 81 6.76 2.17 -0.74
CA ASP A 81 7.88 1.41 -1.29
C ASP A 81 7.80 1.44 -2.82
N PHE A 82 8.77 2.13 -3.42
CA PHE A 82 8.93 2.34 -4.86
C PHE A 82 9.84 1.31 -5.53
N LYS A 83 10.16 0.21 -4.82
CA LYS A 83 10.90 -0.90 -5.41
C LYS A 83 10.20 -1.38 -6.69
N ASP A 84 10.99 -1.51 -7.75
CA ASP A 84 10.57 -1.88 -9.11
C ASP A 84 9.68 -0.84 -9.82
N VAL A 85 9.61 0.41 -9.32
CA VAL A 85 8.98 1.53 -10.01
C VAL A 85 10.03 2.35 -10.76
N ASN A 86 9.83 2.51 -12.07
CA ASN A 86 10.74 3.30 -12.91
C ASN A 86 10.49 4.81 -12.78
N THR A 87 9.23 5.22 -12.82
CA THR A 87 8.85 6.63 -12.76
C THR A 87 7.44 6.84 -12.20
N VAL A 88 7.19 8.05 -11.73
CA VAL A 88 5.86 8.54 -11.36
C VAL A 88 5.57 9.83 -12.11
N GLY A 89 4.32 10.03 -12.52
CA GLY A 89 3.89 11.27 -13.15
C GLY A 89 3.67 12.38 -12.13
N GLN A 90 3.79 13.63 -12.58
CA GLN A 90 3.53 14.81 -11.76
C GLN A 90 2.15 14.76 -11.10
N ALA A 91 1.12 14.35 -11.83
CA ALA A 91 -0.23 14.29 -11.31
C ALA A 91 -0.38 13.24 -10.20
N PHE A 92 0.37 12.14 -10.25
CA PHE A 92 0.41 11.13 -9.20
C PHE A 92 1.09 11.67 -7.93
N ALA A 93 2.27 12.27 -8.08
CA ALA A 93 3.00 12.86 -6.95
C ALA A 93 2.20 14.00 -6.28
N ASP A 94 1.58 14.87 -7.09
CA ASP A 94 0.71 15.96 -6.67
C ASP A 94 -0.48 15.49 -5.81
N GLU A 95 -1.12 14.39 -6.22
CA GLU A 95 -2.24 13.82 -5.48
C GLU A 95 -1.80 13.28 -4.10
N ILE A 96 -0.66 12.58 -4.03
CA ILE A 96 -0.17 11.98 -2.77
C ILE A 96 0.39 13.05 -1.83
N PHE A 97 1.38 13.81 -2.30
CA PHE A 97 2.24 14.60 -1.43
C PHE A 97 1.74 16.02 -1.18
N ARG A 98 0.78 16.51 -1.99
CA ARG A 98 0.16 17.83 -1.80
C ARG A 98 -1.30 17.72 -1.40
N ILE A 99 -2.13 17.08 -2.25
CA ILE A 99 -3.59 17.08 -2.05
C ILE A 99 -3.98 16.18 -0.88
N TRP A 100 -3.55 14.93 -0.88
CA TRP A 100 -3.91 13.98 0.17
C TRP A 100 -3.23 14.32 1.49
N GLN A 101 -1.92 14.61 1.47
CA GLN A 101 -1.19 15.05 2.66
C GLN A 101 -1.81 16.31 3.29
N GLY A 102 -2.26 17.28 2.48
CA GLY A 102 -2.94 18.47 2.97
C GLY A 102 -4.29 18.18 3.65
N LYS A 103 -4.98 17.11 3.24
CA LYS A 103 -6.24 16.65 3.88
C LYS A 103 -6.00 15.79 5.12
N HIS A 104 -4.83 15.16 5.22
CA HIS A 104 -4.49 14.21 6.29
C HIS A 104 -3.15 14.61 6.96
N PRO A 105 -3.08 15.76 7.65
CA PRO A 105 -1.82 16.29 8.20
C PRO A 105 -1.19 15.39 9.28
N ASN A 106 -2.00 14.55 9.92
CA ASN A 106 -1.55 13.63 10.96
C ASN A 106 -0.91 12.35 10.40
N ALA A 107 -1.09 12.05 9.10
CA ALA A 107 -0.45 10.93 8.45
C ALA A 107 0.93 11.36 7.95
N LYS A 108 1.96 10.52 8.15
CA LYS A 108 3.33 10.77 7.67
C LYS A 108 3.72 9.74 6.62
N PHE A 109 4.27 10.19 5.50
CA PHE A 109 4.84 9.30 4.50
C PHE A 109 6.33 9.04 4.75
N ILE A 110 6.72 7.76 4.70
CA ILE A 110 8.11 7.31 4.63
C ILE A 110 8.34 6.82 3.20
N ILE A 111 9.34 7.37 2.52
CA ILE A 111 9.69 6.98 1.14
C ILE A 111 10.79 5.94 1.19
N LYS A 112 10.60 4.82 0.48
CA LYS A 112 11.57 3.73 0.41
C LYS A 112 11.81 3.30 -1.03
N ASP A 113 13.07 2.96 -1.34
CA ASP A 113 13.51 2.43 -2.64
C ASP A 113 13.14 3.34 -3.84
N ALA A 114 13.02 4.65 -3.62
CA ALA A 114 12.75 5.64 -4.65
C ALA A 114 14.04 6.03 -5.39
N ASN A 115 13.99 6.02 -6.72
CA ASN A 115 15.08 6.52 -7.56
C ASN A 115 15.07 8.06 -7.68
N GLU A 116 16.10 8.62 -8.31
CA GLU A 116 16.25 10.07 -8.47
C GLU A 116 15.07 10.72 -9.21
N ASN A 117 14.56 10.10 -10.27
CA ASN A 117 13.41 10.63 -11.03
C ASN A 117 12.16 10.72 -10.15
N ILE A 118 11.92 9.69 -9.33
CA ILE A 118 10.79 9.65 -8.40
C ILE A 118 10.98 10.74 -7.33
N MET A 119 12.15 10.85 -6.71
CA MET A 119 12.44 11.89 -5.71
C MET A 119 12.26 13.30 -6.28
N LEU A 120 12.68 13.55 -7.52
CA LEU A 120 12.44 14.83 -8.19
C LEU A 120 10.95 15.16 -8.31
N MET A 121 10.12 14.17 -8.67
CA MET A 121 8.66 14.37 -8.77
C MET A 121 8.02 14.60 -7.40
N ILE A 122 8.47 13.90 -6.36
CA ILE A 122 8.01 14.10 -4.99
C ILE A 122 8.32 15.53 -4.53
N ASN A 123 9.57 15.96 -4.68
CA ASN A 123 10.00 17.29 -4.26
C ASN A 123 9.24 18.40 -5.02
N ARG A 124 9.01 18.20 -6.32
CA ARG A 124 8.22 19.14 -7.14
C ARG A 124 6.77 19.27 -6.68
N ALA A 125 6.18 18.21 -6.15
CA ALA A 125 4.82 18.25 -5.63
C ALA A 125 4.73 18.95 -4.26
N GLN A 126 5.83 19.02 -3.51
CA GLN A 126 5.91 19.62 -2.17
C GLN A 126 6.37 21.08 -2.18
N THR A 127 6.81 21.59 -3.33
CA THR A 127 7.16 23.00 -3.52
C THR A 127 5.88 23.82 -3.68
#